data_AF-A0A8T1VW39-F1
#
_entry.id   AF-A0A8T1VW39-F1
#
_cell.length_a   1.000
_cell.length_b   1.000
_cell.length_c   1.000
_cell.angle_alpha   90.00
_cell.angle_beta   90.00
_cell.angle_gamma   90.00
#
_symmetry.space_group_name_H-M   'P 1'
#
loop_
_entity.id
_entity.type
_entity.pdbx_description
1 polymer ?
#
loop_
_entity_poly.entity_id
_entity_poly.type
_entity_poly.pdbx_seq_one_letter_code
_entity_poly.pdbx_strand_id
1 'polypeptide(L)'
;MDPAAGPALTCVAASRFSFLANPRVAPIVGTSTGGQTRRDSALSSPTVADLVILQPQDKRLKHTSSQLRLQLQWTPAFKLQLLVVRNAIVCCVCAAVANGAFYVGNPFSFQSSVDQSLREFTMAMLVWMAITYAVIMMLAHVPSLMTQKFIASPNTRPSFWFCAKKLMKESRVAFSATLTGMVAVGVLVQNTTLMHEYFRFRVHFYLAVVNNLTFTAGLILSVRRIYYQETYQGRDRRCARNRLSESQRSTARNAPRHRSQRPPTAHRPPKYRTPSYSREYLNQVPNALLIVLAGGYVHTVLAWWQQIQEQASVMAFTVFGVVLKLALQEAARHYVLRKKIRSTRTMCLLVGVPTVLIDTQSRIVLLGTQTNTVLVSGTFALAVAEVGLRAAKAAFVVWTTRRHSRALDEKLRHPSSSSLSSSASSSASVRMEFELWRRQIISYHTAEVTADMYAEYIAIGCSQSIVFWWLGHPLYPVLHVDGASSLSELDVSRLRFNQVAMLGFQFFVEVFVDYVCIVMEMAAGIEFDRIEGLSTFLGALFMTMAVININVSSGVYLG
;
A
#
# COMPACT_ATOMS: atom_id res chain seq x y z
N MET A 1 -36.17 5.37 -44.81
CA MET A 1 -35.35 4.22 -44.37
C MET A 1 -34.22 4.78 -43.55
N ASP A 2 -34.48 4.95 -42.26
CA ASP A 2 -33.52 5.29 -41.22
C ASP A 2 -33.23 4.02 -40.39
N PRO A 3 -32.01 3.87 -39.86
CA PRO A 3 -31.82 3.17 -38.61
C PRO A 3 -31.12 4.04 -37.57
N ALA A 4 -31.93 4.47 -36.60
CA ALA A 4 -31.70 4.54 -35.15
C ALA A 4 -30.27 4.81 -34.64
N ALA A 5 -30.01 6.09 -34.29
CA ALA A 5 -28.99 6.48 -33.33
C ALA A 5 -29.47 6.16 -31.89
N GLY A 6 -28.79 5.20 -31.23
CA GLY A 6 -28.93 4.96 -29.80
C GLY A 6 -28.17 5.99 -28.95
N PRO A 7 -28.61 6.28 -27.72
CA PRO A 7 -28.02 7.34 -26.90
C PRO A 7 -26.62 6.96 -26.38
N ALA A 8 -25.66 7.84 -26.61
CA ALA A 8 -24.30 7.73 -26.10
C ALA A 8 -24.28 7.84 -24.56
N LEU A 9 -23.86 6.75 -23.92
CA LEU A 9 -23.57 6.66 -22.48
C LEU A 9 -22.53 7.70 -22.06
N THR A 10 -23.00 8.65 -21.27
CA THR A 10 -22.23 9.72 -20.64
C THR A 10 -21.24 9.22 -19.58
N CYS A 11 -19.96 9.49 -19.85
CA CYS A 11 -18.94 10.03 -18.92
C CYS A 11 -18.90 9.46 -17.48
N VAL A 12 -18.20 8.33 -17.32
CA VAL A 12 -17.79 7.79 -16.00
C VAL A 12 -16.59 8.56 -15.44
N ALA A 13 -16.86 9.23 -14.32
CA ALA A 13 -15.98 9.79 -13.30
C ALA A 13 -14.45 9.60 -13.45
N ALA A 14 -13.75 10.71 -13.67
CA ALA A 14 -12.30 10.81 -13.58
C ALA A 14 -11.80 10.57 -12.14
N SER A 15 -11.11 9.46 -11.93
CA SER A 15 -10.48 9.09 -10.66
C SER A 15 -9.24 9.96 -10.37
N ARG A 16 -9.30 10.70 -9.26
CA ARG A 16 -8.22 11.60 -8.81
C ARG A 16 -7.06 10.80 -8.21
N PHE A 17 -5.96 10.69 -8.95
CA PHE A 17 -4.67 10.23 -8.45
C PHE A 17 -3.96 11.41 -7.77
N SER A 18 -3.67 11.28 -6.49
CA SER A 18 -2.78 12.20 -5.79
C SER A 18 -2.10 11.41 -4.68
N PHE A 19 -0.81 11.10 -4.89
CA PHE A 19 0.16 10.57 -3.92
C PHE A 19 0.44 11.56 -2.76
N LEU A 20 -0.43 12.55 -2.58
CA LEU A 20 -0.23 13.78 -1.82
C LEU A 20 -1.51 14.15 -1.07
N ALA A 21 -2.06 13.20 -0.31
CA ALA A 21 -3.10 13.52 0.66
C ALA A 21 -2.42 13.84 2.00
N ASN A 22 -2.00 15.10 2.16
CA ASN A 22 -1.81 15.67 3.49
C ASN A 22 -3.19 15.68 4.18
N PRO A 23 -3.36 15.14 5.40
CA PRO A 23 -4.68 14.95 6.04
C PRO A 23 -5.45 16.25 6.41
N ARG A 24 -5.00 17.43 5.98
CA ARG A 24 -5.61 18.73 6.35
C ARG A 24 -6.49 19.39 5.29
N VAL A 25 -7.09 18.65 4.35
CA VAL A 25 -8.01 19.25 3.37
C VAL A 25 -9.31 18.47 3.29
N ALA A 26 -10.38 19.08 3.79
CA ALA A 26 -11.74 18.56 3.69
C ALA A 26 -12.18 18.46 2.21
N PRO A 27 -12.95 17.43 1.83
CA PRO A 27 -13.65 17.42 0.55
C PRO A 27 -14.82 18.40 0.63
N ILE A 28 -14.80 19.44 -0.21
CA ILE A 28 -15.96 20.31 -0.42
C ILE A 28 -17.03 19.49 -1.13
N VAL A 29 -18.17 19.33 -0.44
CA VAL A 29 -19.42 18.80 -0.97
C VAL A 29 -19.91 19.75 -2.07
N GLY A 30 -20.11 19.21 -3.28
CA GLY A 30 -20.80 19.95 -4.33
C GLY A 30 -22.29 19.94 -4.05
N THR A 31 -22.81 21.07 -3.58
CA THR A 31 -24.23 21.42 -3.66
C THR A 31 -24.61 21.61 -5.12
N SER A 32 -25.42 20.71 -5.67
CA SER A 32 -26.10 20.94 -6.95
C SER A 32 -27.36 21.79 -6.68
N THR A 33 -27.22 23.10 -6.82
CA THR A 33 -28.34 24.03 -7.00
C THR A 33 -28.65 24.17 -8.48
N GLY A 34 -29.94 24.05 -8.82
CA GLY A 34 -30.53 24.25 -10.14
C GLY A 34 -31.56 23.15 -10.39
N GLY A 35 -32.84 23.41 -10.62
CA GLY A 35 -33.62 24.62 -10.85
C GLY A 35 -34.98 24.11 -11.36
N GLN A 36 -36.05 24.73 -10.89
CA GLN A 36 -37.45 24.35 -11.11
C GLN A 36 -37.80 24.01 -12.57
N THR A 37 -38.60 22.95 -12.75
CA THR A 37 -39.78 23.06 -13.62
C THR A 37 -40.96 22.34 -12.99
N ARG A 38 -41.98 23.14 -12.72
CA ARG A 38 -43.29 22.84 -12.15
C ARG A 38 -44.18 22.24 -13.25
N ARG A 39 -44.86 21.13 -12.96
CA ARG A 39 -46.19 20.83 -13.51
C ARG A 39 -46.97 20.01 -12.49
N ASP A 40 -48.02 20.66 -12.01
CA ASP A 40 -49.03 20.15 -11.10
C ASP A 40 -49.92 19.11 -11.80
N SER A 41 -50.25 18.00 -11.13
CA SER A 41 -51.59 17.41 -11.17
C SER A 41 -51.75 16.20 -10.24
N ALA A 42 -52.70 16.36 -9.30
CA ALA A 42 -53.67 15.39 -8.79
C ALA A 42 -53.27 14.29 -7.77
N LEU A 43 -53.65 14.58 -6.52
CA LEU A 43 -54.47 13.76 -5.61
C LEU A 43 -54.47 12.23 -5.76
N SER A 44 -54.02 11.53 -4.70
CA SER A 44 -54.89 10.67 -3.86
C SER A 44 -54.09 10.02 -2.72
N SER A 45 -54.61 10.15 -1.50
CA SER A 45 -54.11 9.50 -0.26
C SER A 45 -54.45 7.99 -0.25
N PRO A 46 -53.77 7.15 0.56
CA PRO A 46 -53.76 5.71 0.44
C PRO A 46 -54.94 5.04 1.17
N THR A 47 -55.50 3.99 0.60
CA THR A 47 -56.58 3.20 1.22
C THR A 47 -56.02 1.96 1.95
N VAL A 48 -56.58 1.71 3.13
CA VAL A 48 -56.19 0.79 4.19
C VAL A 48 -56.49 -0.70 3.86
N ALA A 49 -56.19 -1.15 2.64
CA ALA A 49 -56.64 -2.48 2.15
C ALA A 49 -55.54 -3.48 1.75
N ASP A 50 -54.25 -3.18 1.96
CA ASP A 50 -53.14 -4.14 1.72
C ASP A 50 -52.58 -4.77 3.02
N LEU A 51 -53.29 -4.61 4.14
CA LEU A 51 -53.07 -5.43 5.32
C LEU A 51 -53.62 -6.83 5.05
N VAL A 52 -52.75 -7.84 5.14
CA VAL A 52 -53.01 -9.29 5.00
C VAL A 52 -52.63 -9.85 3.62
N ILE A 53 -51.33 -10.04 3.41
CA ILE A 53 -50.84 -11.17 2.60
C ILE A 53 -49.85 -11.98 3.44
N LEU A 54 -50.20 -13.25 3.57
CA LEU A 54 -49.52 -14.35 4.24
C LEU A 54 -47.99 -14.27 4.22
N GLN A 55 -47.40 -14.42 5.41
CA GLN A 55 -46.00 -14.75 5.64
C GLN A 55 -45.73 -16.22 5.22
N PRO A 56 -44.95 -16.51 4.16
CA PRO A 56 -44.57 -17.89 3.85
C PRO A 56 -43.16 -18.20 4.40
N GLN A 57 -43.02 -19.46 4.82
CA GLN A 57 -41.81 -20.13 5.33
C GLN A 57 -40.44 -19.50 5.02
N ASP A 58 -39.91 -18.80 6.03
CA ASP A 58 -38.69 -17.99 5.98
C ASP A 58 -37.38 -18.79 6.17
N LYS A 59 -37.42 -20.13 6.17
CA LYS A 59 -36.24 -21.01 6.36
C LYS A 59 -35.69 -21.61 5.06
N ARG A 60 -36.55 -22.06 4.13
CA ARG A 60 -36.11 -22.59 2.82
C ARG A 60 -35.56 -21.50 1.90
N LEU A 61 -36.18 -20.31 1.89
CA LEU A 61 -35.72 -19.16 1.11
C LEU A 61 -34.38 -18.60 1.59
N LYS A 62 -34.09 -18.63 2.91
CA LYS A 62 -32.78 -18.24 3.44
C LYS A 62 -31.67 -19.20 3.01
N HIS A 63 -31.94 -20.51 3.01
CA HIS A 63 -30.96 -21.52 2.57
C HIS A 63 -30.73 -21.50 1.05
N THR A 64 -31.79 -21.26 0.27
CA THR A 64 -31.70 -21.20 -1.21
C THR A 64 -31.08 -19.87 -1.65
N SER A 65 -31.39 -18.75 -0.97
CA SER A 65 -30.74 -17.45 -1.26
C SER A 65 -29.31 -17.38 -0.76
N SER A 66 -28.94 -18.07 0.33
CA SER A 66 -27.54 -18.16 0.76
C SER A 66 -26.73 -19.02 -0.21
N GLN A 67 -27.29 -20.12 -0.72
CA GLN A 67 -26.66 -20.93 -1.78
C GLN A 67 -26.56 -20.19 -3.13
N LEU A 68 -27.62 -19.49 -3.56
CA LEU A 68 -27.56 -18.64 -4.77
C LEU A 68 -26.55 -17.49 -4.60
N ARG A 69 -26.50 -16.88 -3.41
CA ARG A 69 -25.52 -15.83 -3.09
C ARG A 69 -24.10 -16.40 -3.09
N LEU A 70 -23.88 -17.65 -2.69
CA LEU A 70 -22.58 -18.30 -2.82
C LEU A 70 -22.21 -18.52 -4.30
N GLN A 71 -23.15 -19.02 -5.11
CA GLN A 71 -22.92 -19.25 -6.55
C GLN A 71 -22.67 -17.96 -7.36
N LEU A 72 -23.24 -16.81 -6.97
CA LEU A 72 -23.01 -15.54 -7.66
C LEU A 72 -21.68 -14.85 -7.35
N GLN A 73 -21.00 -15.22 -6.25
CA GLN A 73 -19.85 -14.46 -5.73
C GLN A 73 -18.48 -15.02 -6.16
N TRP A 74 -18.44 -16.16 -6.84
CA TRP A 74 -17.20 -16.73 -7.37
C TRP A 74 -16.55 -15.85 -8.44
N THR A 75 -17.34 -15.31 -9.38
CA THR A 75 -16.80 -14.50 -10.48
C THR A 75 -16.19 -13.17 -10.01
N PRO A 76 -16.86 -12.37 -9.13
CA PRO A 76 -16.25 -11.18 -8.54
C PRO A 76 -15.01 -11.50 -7.69
N ALA A 77 -15.06 -12.57 -6.88
CA ALA A 77 -13.92 -13.02 -6.09
C ALA A 77 -12.72 -13.39 -6.98
N PHE A 78 -12.96 -14.10 -8.08
CA PHE A 78 -11.91 -14.51 -9.00
C PHE A 78 -11.25 -13.31 -9.66
N LYS A 79 -12.04 -12.31 -10.05
CA LYS A 79 -11.53 -11.05 -10.63
C LYS A 79 -10.65 -10.28 -9.65
N LEU A 80 -11.05 -10.19 -8.38
CA LEU A 80 -10.23 -9.58 -7.33
C LEU A 80 -8.93 -10.35 -7.13
N GLN A 81 -9.02 -11.68 -7.01
CA GLN A 81 -7.88 -12.57 -6.82
C GLN A 81 -6.87 -12.45 -7.96
N LEU A 82 -7.34 -12.51 -9.20
CA LEU A 82 -6.51 -12.35 -10.40
C LEU A 82 -5.78 -11.01 -10.41
N LEU A 83 -6.44 -9.94 -9.96
CA LEU A 83 -5.85 -8.61 -9.90
C LEU A 83 -4.74 -8.53 -8.85
N VAL A 84 -4.94 -9.12 -7.66
CA VAL A 84 -3.93 -9.20 -6.59
C VAL A 84 -2.75 -10.04 -7.07
N VAL A 85 -2.99 -11.25 -7.59
CA VAL A 85 -1.96 -12.15 -8.10
C VAL A 85 -1.16 -11.49 -9.23
N ARG A 86 -1.82 -10.86 -10.21
CA ARG A 86 -1.14 -10.16 -11.31
C ARG A 86 -0.18 -9.10 -10.77
N ASN A 87 -0.65 -8.27 -9.83
CA ASN A 87 0.16 -7.23 -9.25
C ASN A 87 1.30 -7.81 -8.38
N ALA A 88 1.06 -8.90 -7.66
CA ALA A 88 2.08 -9.59 -6.87
C ALA A 88 3.16 -10.21 -7.76
N ILE A 89 2.82 -10.82 -8.90
CA ILE A 89 3.80 -11.34 -9.88
C ILE A 89 4.75 -10.24 -10.33
N VAL A 90 4.22 -9.04 -10.64
CA VAL A 90 5.07 -7.89 -11.00
C VAL A 90 6.03 -7.53 -9.85
N CYS A 91 5.56 -7.57 -8.60
CA CYS A 91 6.40 -7.35 -7.42
C CYS A 91 7.50 -8.41 -7.30
N CYS A 92 7.17 -9.69 -7.52
CA CYS A 92 8.14 -10.79 -7.50
C CYS A 92 9.21 -10.64 -8.58
N VAL A 93 8.82 -10.23 -9.80
CA VAL A 93 9.76 -9.94 -10.89
C VAL A 93 10.67 -8.76 -10.51
N CYS A 94 10.12 -7.68 -9.95
CA CYS A 94 10.93 -6.55 -9.46
C CYS A 94 11.91 -6.97 -8.36
N ALA A 95 11.48 -7.83 -7.43
CA ALA A 95 12.34 -8.38 -6.39
C ALA A 95 13.46 -9.24 -6.99
N ALA A 96 13.14 -10.10 -7.97
CA ALA A 96 14.11 -10.94 -8.66
C ALA A 96 15.16 -10.13 -9.43
N VAL A 97 14.74 -9.07 -10.14
CA VAL A 97 15.64 -8.17 -10.85
C VAL A 97 16.52 -7.39 -9.88
N ALA A 98 15.95 -6.89 -8.77
CA ALA A 98 16.72 -6.20 -7.74
C ALA A 98 17.77 -7.13 -7.11
N ASN A 99 17.39 -8.33 -6.69
CA ASN A 99 18.31 -9.32 -6.13
C ASN A 99 19.39 -9.73 -7.14
N GLY A 100 19.03 -9.91 -8.41
CA GLY A 100 20.01 -10.19 -9.46
C GLY A 100 21.06 -9.08 -9.58
N ALA A 101 20.65 -7.81 -9.49
CA ALA A 101 21.59 -6.69 -9.48
C ALA A 101 22.52 -6.72 -8.26
N PHE A 102 22.01 -7.04 -7.07
CA PHE A 102 22.83 -7.22 -5.87
C PHE A 102 23.79 -8.42 -5.99
N TYR A 103 23.30 -9.53 -6.54
CA TYR A 103 24.09 -10.74 -6.74
C TYR A 103 25.22 -10.55 -7.76
N VAL A 104 25.09 -9.66 -8.74
CA VAL A 104 26.19 -9.32 -9.65
C VAL A 104 27.37 -8.65 -8.89
N GLY A 105 27.12 -8.01 -7.75
CA GLY A 105 28.15 -7.31 -6.98
C GLY A 105 28.76 -6.15 -7.78
N ASN A 106 30.08 -5.98 -7.72
CA ASN A 106 30.80 -4.99 -8.52
C ASN A 106 31.03 -5.52 -9.96
N PRO A 107 30.34 -5.02 -10.99
CA PRO A 107 30.58 -5.49 -12.36
C PRO A 107 31.95 -5.07 -12.91
N PHE A 108 32.60 -4.07 -12.33
CA PHE A 108 33.89 -3.56 -12.78
C PHE A 108 35.08 -4.34 -12.21
N SER A 109 34.85 -5.24 -11.24
CA SER A 109 35.90 -6.08 -10.67
C SER A 109 36.29 -7.23 -11.61
N PHE A 110 35.43 -7.55 -12.58
CA PHE A 110 35.50 -8.77 -13.40
C PHE A 110 35.57 -10.08 -12.59
N GLN A 111 35.22 -10.03 -11.29
CA GLN A 111 35.16 -11.16 -10.38
C GLN A 111 33.70 -11.50 -10.05
N SER A 112 33.43 -12.78 -9.80
CA SER A 112 32.14 -13.22 -9.26
C SER A 112 31.90 -12.57 -7.90
N SER A 113 30.65 -12.32 -7.53
CA SER A 113 30.30 -11.75 -6.21
C SER A 113 30.78 -12.62 -5.04
N VAL A 114 30.93 -13.91 -5.29
CA VAL A 114 31.43 -14.91 -4.32
C VAL A 114 32.91 -14.67 -3.99
N ASP A 115 33.68 -14.17 -4.96
CA ASP A 115 35.13 -13.96 -4.85
C ASP A 115 35.48 -12.53 -4.46
N GLN A 116 34.50 -11.61 -4.51
CA GLN A 116 34.69 -10.21 -4.15
C GLN A 116 34.93 -10.04 -2.66
N SER A 117 35.86 -9.13 -2.32
CA SER A 117 36.08 -8.77 -0.92
C SER A 117 34.82 -8.15 -0.30
N LEU A 118 34.58 -8.36 1.00
CA LEU A 118 33.45 -7.77 1.72
C LEU A 118 33.36 -6.25 1.53
N ARG A 119 34.51 -5.56 1.51
CA ARG A 119 34.61 -4.11 1.32
C ARG A 119 34.12 -3.67 -0.06
N GLU A 120 34.52 -4.39 -1.10
CA GLU A 120 34.13 -4.11 -2.46
C GLU A 120 32.65 -4.44 -2.70
N PHE A 121 32.21 -5.59 -2.22
CA PHE A 121 30.83 -6.02 -2.30
C PHE A 121 29.88 -5.06 -1.57
N THR A 122 30.26 -4.57 -0.38
CA THR A 122 29.48 -3.57 0.37
C THR A 122 29.32 -2.26 -0.40
N MET A 123 30.39 -1.80 -1.06
CA MET A 123 30.35 -0.59 -1.88
C MET A 123 29.42 -0.76 -3.09
N ALA A 124 29.54 -1.89 -3.79
CA ALA A 124 28.66 -2.21 -4.91
C ALA A 124 27.19 -2.31 -4.46
N MET A 125 26.94 -2.94 -3.32
CA MET A 125 25.60 -3.05 -2.72
C MET A 125 25.01 -1.67 -2.41
N LEU A 126 25.75 -0.74 -1.81
CA LEU A 126 25.26 0.62 -1.55
C LEU A 126 24.91 1.38 -2.84
N VAL A 127 25.71 1.21 -3.88
CA VAL A 127 25.45 1.78 -5.21
C VAL A 127 24.19 1.18 -5.82
N TRP A 128 24.06 -0.15 -5.80
CA TRP A 128 22.86 -0.85 -6.27
C TRP A 128 21.62 -0.44 -5.50
N MET A 129 21.69 -0.27 -4.17
CA MET A 129 20.59 0.25 -3.36
C MET A 129 20.09 1.61 -3.86
N ALA A 130 20.99 2.55 -4.17
CA ALA A 130 20.59 3.84 -4.71
C ALA A 130 19.96 3.72 -6.10
N ILE A 131 20.53 2.88 -6.97
CA ILE A 131 20.03 2.68 -8.34
C ILE A 131 18.65 2.01 -8.32
N THR A 132 18.50 0.87 -7.65
CA THR A 132 17.24 0.11 -7.58
C THR A 132 16.15 0.93 -6.90
N TYR A 133 16.47 1.63 -5.80
CA TYR A 133 15.54 2.53 -5.12
C TYR A 133 15.11 3.69 -6.02
N ALA A 134 16.05 4.30 -6.76
CA ALA A 134 15.73 5.40 -7.65
C ALA A 134 14.83 4.96 -8.81
N VAL A 135 15.14 3.84 -9.44
CA VAL A 135 14.36 3.26 -10.53
C VAL A 135 12.95 2.94 -10.04
N ILE A 136 12.80 2.21 -8.93
CA ILE A 136 11.47 1.77 -8.47
C ILE A 136 10.59 2.95 -8.05
N MET A 137 11.16 3.94 -7.36
CA MET A 137 10.44 5.15 -6.95
C MET A 137 10.00 5.98 -8.17
N MET A 138 10.82 6.08 -9.22
CA MET A 138 10.40 6.72 -10.46
C MET A 138 9.24 5.96 -11.11
N LEU A 139 9.36 4.63 -11.27
CA LEU A 139 8.32 3.78 -11.85
C LEU A 139 7.00 3.89 -11.08
N ALA A 140 7.04 3.94 -9.74
CA ALA A 140 5.85 4.07 -8.90
C ALA A 140 5.09 5.40 -9.12
N HIS A 141 5.80 6.48 -9.47
CA HIS A 141 5.20 7.80 -9.70
C HIS A 141 4.72 8.03 -11.14
N VAL A 142 5.20 7.26 -12.12
CA VAL A 142 4.81 7.41 -13.54
C VAL A 142 3.30 7.23 -13.76
N PRO A 143 2.62 6.19 -13.23
CA PRO A 143 1.17 6.03 -13.40
C PRO A 143 0.36 7.24 -12.89
N SER A 144 0.84 7.89 -11.81
CA SER A 144 0.20 9.09 -11.29
C SER A 144 0.27 10.27 -12.26
N LEU A 145 1.35 10.37 -13.06
CA LEU A 145 1.50 11.40 -14.08
C LEU A 145 0.77 11.04 -15.38
N MET A 146 0.67 9.76 -15.71
CA MET A 146 -0.02 9.30 -16.92
C MET A 146 -1.52 9.62 -16.93
N THR A 147 -2.11 9.75 -15.76
CA THR A 147 -3.53 10.11 -15.58
C THR A 147 -3.81 11.60 -15.76
N GLN A 148 -2.77 12.41 -15.99
CA GLN A 148 -2.83 13.86 -16.08
C GLN A 148 -2.87 14.33 -17.53
N LYS A 149 -3.55 15.46 -17.77
CA LYS A 149 -3.54 16.14 -19.07
C LYS A 149 -2.44 17.20 -19.11
N PHE A 150 -1.43 16.99 -19.94
CA PHE A 150 -0.31 17.91 -20.12
C PHE A 150 -0.69 19.08 -21.03
N ILE A 151 -0.18 20.27 -20.71
CA ILE A 151 -0.47 21.50 -21.47
C ILE A 151 0.14 21.42 -22.88
N ALA A 152 1.32 20.82 -23.02
CA ALA A 152 2.01 20.67 -24.30
C ALA A 152 1.27 19.70 -25.26
N SER A 153 0.41 18.83 -24.75
CA SER A 153 -0.28 17.80 -25.52
C SER A 153 -1.70 17.58 -24.95
N PRO A 154 -2.65 18.51 -25.21
CA PRO A 154 -3.96 18.53 -24.56
C PRO A 154 -4.87 17.37 -24.97
N ASN A 155 -4.73 16.87 -26.20
CA ASN A 155 -5.63 15.89 -26.80
C ASN A 155 -5.12 14.44 -26.71
N THR A 156 -3.86 14.23 -26.34
CA THR A 156 -3.25 12.90 -26.23
C THR A 156 -3.00 12.52 -24.78
N ARG A 157 -3.31 11.27 -24.43
CA ARG A 157 -2.88 10.70 -23.15
C ARG A 157 -1.36 10.57 -23.16
N PRO A 158 -0.65 11.04 -22.12
CA PRO A 158 0.81 10.94 -22.08
C PRO A 158 1.25 9.48 -22.03
N SER A 159 2.22 9.12 -22.87
CA SER A 159 2.84 7.81 -22.86
C SER A 159 3.68 7.60 -21.59
N PHE A 160 3.79 6.34 -21.17
CA PHE A 160 4.64 5.94 -20.04
C PHE A 160 6.07 6.47 -20.18
N TRP A 161 6.69 6.27 -21.35
CA TRP A 161 8.05 6.70 -21.64
C TRP A 161 8.23 8.22 -21.61
N PHE A 162 7.20 8.96 -22.04
CA PHE A 162 7.21 10.42 -21.98
C PHE A 162 7.27 10.90 -20.52
N CYS A 163 6.43 10.35 -19.65
CA CYS A 163 6.43 10.69 -18.23
C CYS A 163 7.72 10.24 -17.53
N ALA A 164 8.22 9.04 -17.82
CA ALA A 164 9.45 8.49 -17.23
C ALA A 164 10.69 9.33 -17.59
N LYS A 165 10.89 9.62 -18.88
CA LYS A 165 12.00 10.46 -19.36
C LYS A 165 11.97 11.84 -18.73
N LYS A 166 10.77 12.42 -18.59
CA LYS A 166 10.60 13.74 -18.01
C LYS A 166 10.90 13.75 -16.51
N LEU A 167 10.41 12.74 -15.79
CA LEU A 167 10.66 12.59 -14.36
C LEU A 167 12.16 12.43 -14.08
N MET A 168 12.84 11.58 -14.86
CA MET A 168 14.28 11.36 -14.80
C MET A 168 15.08 12.65 -15.04
N LYS A 169 14.66 13.47 -16.02
CA LYS A 169 15.32 14.76 -16.30
C LYS A 169 15.21 15.73 -15.12
N GLU A 170 14.03 15.84 -14.50
CA GLU A 170 13.82 16.77 -13.38
C GLU A 170 14.45 16.26 -12.07
N SER A 171 14.51 14.94 -11.85
CA SER A 171 15.08 14.34 -10.64
C SER A 171 16.60 14.11 -10.69
N ARG A 172 17.26 14.39 -11.82
CA ARG A 172 18.70 14.11 -12.03
C ARG A 172 19.63 14.60 -10.92
N VAL A 173 19.37 15.79 -10.36
CA VAL A 173 20.19 16.40 -9.31
C VAL A 173 20.01 15.66 -7.98
N ALA A 174 18.78 15.24 -7.68
CA ALA A 174 18.51 14.44 -6.49
C ALA A 174 19.13 13.04 -6.62
N PHE A 175 19.07 12.45 -7.82
CA PHE A 175 19.73 11.18 -8.11
C PHE A 175 21.24 11.28 -7.94
N SER A 176 21.88 12.29 -8.54
CA SER A 176 23.33 12.48 -8.39
C SER A 176 23.73 12.72 -6.94
N ALA A 177 22.97 13.52 -6.19
CA ALA A 177 23.23 13.76 -4.77
C ALA A 177 23.16 12.47 -3.94
N THR A 178 22.12 11.64 -4.15
CA THR A 178 22.01 10.34 -3.47
C THR A 178 23.11 9.38 -3.90
N LEU A 179 23.46 9.30 -5.18
CA LEU A 179 24.55 8.43 -5.63
C LEU A 179 25.89 8.82 -5.00
N THR A 180 26.23 10.12 -5.03
CA THR A 180 27.42 10.65 -4.35
C THR A 180 27.40 10.37 -2.85
N GLY A 181 26.24 10.50 -2.20
CA GLY A 181 26.07 10.14 -0.80
C GLY A 181 26.34 8.67 -0.52
N MET A 182 25.88 7.75 -1.38
CA MET A 182 26.13 6.31 -1.21
C MET A 182 27.61 5.97 -1.37
N VAL A 183 28.25 6.58 -2.37
CA VAL A 183 29.70 6.45 -2.60
C VAL A 183 30.48 6.94 -1.39
N ALA A 184 30.12 8.09 -0.83
CA ALA A 184 30.76 8.63 0.36
C ALA A 184 30.58 7.71 1.59
N VAL A 185 29.38 7.15 1.78
CA VAL A 185 29.11 6.17 2.85
C VAL A 185 29.96 4.91 2.63
N GLY A 186 30.05 4.39 1.41
CA GLY A 186 30.86 3.21 1.13
C GLY A 186 32.35 3.44 1.35
N VAL A 187 32.89 4.59 0.90
CA VAL A 187 34.28 4.99 1.17
C VAL A 187 34.54 5.12 2.67
N LEU A 188 33.59 5.70 3.43
CA LEU A 188 33.70 5.79 4.89
C LEU A 188 33.77 4.39 5.52
N VAL A 189 32.89 3.48 5.12
CA VAL A 189 32.82 2.09 5.62
C VAL A 189 34.09 1.31 5.30
N GLN A 190 34.70 1.55 4.14
CA GLN A 190 35.96 0.90 3.74
C GLN A 190 37.17 1.42 4.52
N ASN A 191 37.20 2.70 4.87
CA ASN A 191 38.34 3.36 5.50
C ASN A 191 38.26 3.44 7.03
N THR A 192 37.12 3.09 7.64
CA THR A 192 36.96 3.11 9.11
C THR A 192 36.65 1.71 9.63
N THR A 193 37.58 1.13 10.39
CA THR A 193 37.33 -0.09 11.19
C THR A 193 36.23 0.16 12.23
N LEU A 194 36.07 1.43 12.64
CA LEU A 194 35.10 1.91 13.62
C LEU A 194 33.65 1.48 13.32
N MET A 195 33.27 1.36 12.04
CA MET A 195 31.93 0.91 11.61
C MET A 195 31.68 -0.59 11.78
N HIS A 196 32.74 -1.41 11.83
CA HIS A 196 32.64 -2.86 11.99
C HIS A 196 32.99 -3.31 13.42
N GLU A 197 33.84 -2.55 14.12
CA GLU A 197 34.42 -2.95 15.41
C GLU A 197 33.59 -2.46 16.62
N TYR A 198 32.96 -1.28 16.54
CA TYR A 198 32.21 -0.69 17.66
C TYR A 198 30.68 -0.80 17.53
N PHE A 199 30.16 -1.00 16.33
CA PHE A 199 28.72 -1.06 16.09
C PHE A 199 28.26 -2.45 15.71
N ARG A 200 27.58 -3.14 16.66
CA ARG A 200 26.85 -4.40 16.39
C ARG A 200 25.78 -4.27 15.31
N PHE A 201 25.22 -3.07 15.14
CA PHE A 201 24.23 -2.77 14.12
C PHE A 201 24.92 -2.25 12.87
N ARG A 202 24.63 -2.82 11.70
CA ARG A 202 25.24 -2.44 10.41
C ARG A 202 24.90 -0.99 10.04
N VAL A 203 25.70 -0.03 10.51
CA VAL A 203 25.43 1.42 10.39
C VAL A 203 25.32 1.87 8.93
N HIS A 204 26.06 1.23 8.03
CA HIS A 204 26.04 1.52 6.60
C HIS A 204 24.63 1.40 5.98
N PHE A 205 23.83 0.41 6.42
CA PHE A 205 22.44 0.26 5.98
C PHE A 205 21.59 1.47 6.39
N TYR A 206 21.68 1.92 7.64
CA TYR A 206 20.91 3.06 8.14
C TYR A 206 21.29 4.37 7.45
N LEU A 207 22.59 4.57 7.21
CA LEU A 207 23.08 5.70 6.42
C LEU A 207 22.57 5.65 4.97
N ALA A 208 22.49 4.45 4.38
CA ALA A 208 21.89 4.26 3.06
C ALA A 208 20.41 4.66 3.05
N VAL A 209 19.64 4.26 4.07
CA VAL A 209 18.22 4.64 4.21
C VAL A 209 18.09 6.16 4.30
N VAL A 210 18.86 6.83 5.16
CA VAL A 210 18.86 8.30 5.29
C VAL A 210 19.21 8.96 3.96
N ASN A 211 20.19 8.44 3.24
CA ASN A 211 20.58 8.99 1.95
C ASN A 211 19.52 8.79 0.85
N ASN A 212 18.77 7.69 0.89
CA ASN A 212 17.64 7.46 0.00
C ASN A 212 16.47 8.45 0.22
N LEU A 213 16.34 9.05 1.42
CA LEU A 213 15.34 10.11 1.66
C LEU A 213 15.64 11.34 0.82
N THR A 214 16.92 11.62 0.55
CA THR A 214 17.34 12.72 -0.32
C THR A 214 16.71 12.56 -1.71
N PHE A 215 16.78 11.35 -2.27
CA PHE A 215 16.16 11.06 -3.56
C PHE A 215 14.64 11.20 -3.50
N THR A 216 13.99 10.63 -2.49
CA THR A 216 12.52 10.69 -2.34
C THR A 216 12.01 12.11 -2.20
N ALA A 217 12.66 12.95 -1.39
CA ALA A 217 12.31 14.35 -1.25
C ALA A 217 12.46 15.10 -2.59
N GLY A 218 13.59 14.90 -3.29
CA GLY A 218 13.84 15.51 -4.60
C GLY A 218 12.87 15.05 -5.68
N LEU A 219 12.52 13.76 -5.69
CA LEU A 219 11.58 13.17 -6.64
C LEU A 219 10.17 13.73 -6.42
N ILE A 220 9.68 13.81 -5.18
CA ILE A 220 8.35 14.34 -4.88
C ILE A 220 8.25 15.82 -5.27
N LEU A 221 9.31 16.61 -5.03
CA LEU A 221 9.35 17.99 -5.49
C LEU A 221 9.30 18.09 -7.02
N SER A 222 10.00 17.20 -7.72
CA SER A 222 9.99 17.10 -9.18
C SER A 222 8.60 16.74 -9.71
N VAL A 223 7.94 15.72 -9.13
CA VAL A 223 6.56 15.33 -9.46
C VAL A 223 5.60 16.50 -9.24
N ARG A 224 5.71 17.22 -8.10
CA ARG A 224 4.85 18.39 -7.82
C ARG A 224 5.11 19.53 -8.81
N ARG A 225 6.36 19.78 -9.17
CA ARG A 225 6.71 20.79 -10.17
C ARG A 225 6.06 20.47 -11.51
N ILE A 226 6.27 19.26 -12.02
CA ILE A 226 5.64 18.75 -13.26
C ILE A 226 4.13 18.91 -13.18
N TYR A 227 3.51 18.39 -12.12
CA TYR A 227 2.06 18.47 -11.94
C TYR A 227 1.53 19.90 -11.99
N TYR A 228 2.07 20.81 -11.17
CA TYR A 228 1.50 22.14 -11.07
C TYR A 228 1.87 23.06 -12.24
N GLN A 229 3.03 22.89 -12.87
CA GLN A 229 3.49 23.78 -13.95
C GLN A 229 3.04 23.32 -15.33
N GLU A 230 2.90 22.01 -15.54
CA GLU A 230 2.80 21.44 -16.89
C GLU A 230 1.49 20.71 -17.16
N THR A 231 0.62 20.57 -16.16
CA THR A 231 -0.71 19.95 -16.31
C THR A 231 -1.83 20.97 -16.13
N TYR A 232 -2.93 20.77 -16.87
CA TYR A 232 -4.13 21.60 -16.71
C TYR A 232 -4.70 21.49 -15.29
N GLN A 233 -4.82 20.27 -14.78
CA GLN A 233 -5.40 20.00 -13.46
C GLN A 233 -4.61 20.70 -12.35
N GLY A 234 -3.28 20.69 -12.44
CA GLY A 234 -2.42 21.41 -11.50
C GLY A 234 -2.55 22.93 -11.63
N ARG A 235 -2.63 23.46 -12.86
CA ARG A 235 -2.82 24.89 -13.12
C ARG A 235 -4.17 25.39 -12.57
N ASP A 236 -5.26 24.66 -12.85
CA ASP A 236 -6.60 24.99 -12.37
C ASP A 236 -6.69 24.97 -10.85
N ARG A 237 -6.12 23.94 -10.21
CA ARG A 237 -6.03 23.87 -8.74
C ARG A 237 -5.24 25.04 -8.16
N ARG A 238 -4.15 25.45 -8.81
CA ARG A 238 -3.37 26.61 -8.38
C ARG A 238 -4.19 27.89 -8.48
N CYS A 239 -4.88 28.10 -9.61
CA CYS A 239 -5.76 29.24 -9.82
C CYS A 239 -6.90 29.29 -8.79
N ALA A 240 -7.56 28.17 -8.54
CA ALA A 240 -8.64 28.07 -7.53
C ALA A 240 -8.14 28.41 -6.12
N ARG A 241 -6.97 27.88 -5.72
CA ARG A 241 -6.38 28.17 -4.40
C ARG A 241 -6.03 29.65 -4.23
N ASN A 242 -5.51 30.27 -5.28
CA ASN A 242 -5.16 31.68 -5.23
C ASN A 242 -6.40 32.58 -5.16
N ARG A 243 -7.48 32.26 -5.88
CA ARG A 243 -8.76 32.95 -5.76
C ARG A 243 -9.31 32.89 -4.33
N LEU A 244 -9.18 31.74 -3.65
CA LEU A 244 -9.58 31.61 -2.24
C LEU A 244 -8.71 32.47 -1.31
N SER A 245 -7.39 32.49 -1.52
CA SER A 245 -6.48 33.32 -0.72
C SER A 245 -6.65 34.82 -0.98
N GLU A 246 -6.95 35.22 -2.22
CA GLU A 246 -7.31 36.61 -2.56
C GLU A 246 -8.64 37.01 -1.94
N SER A 247 -9.67 36.14 -2.01
CA SER A 247 -10.94 36.37 -1.35
C SER A 247 -10.76 36.57 0.17
N GLN A 248 -10.00 35.70 0.84
CA GLN A 248 -9.68 35.85 2.27
C GLN A 248 -8.90 37.13 2.60
N ARG A 249 -7.95 37.54 1.74
CA ARG A 249 -7.22 38.81 1.91
C ARG A 249 -8.10 40.02 1.69
N SER A 250 -9.04 39.97 0.75
CA SER A 250 -10.02 41.03 0.49
C SER A 250 -11.01 41.17 1.65
N THR A 251 -11.46 40.06 2.24
CA THR A 251 -12.29 40.09 3.46
C THR A 251 -11.53 40.71 4.64
N ALA A 252 -10.24 40.43 4.78
CA ALA A 252 -9.38 41.04 5.81
C ALA A 252 -9.02 42.52 5.54
N ARG A 253 -9.07 42.97 4.27
CA ARG A 253 -8.77 44.36 3.86
C ARG A 253 -9.98 45.29 3.86
N ASN A 254 -11.20 44.78 4.02
CA ASN A 254 -12.41 45.58 4.13
C ASN A 254 -12.61 46.21 5.54
N ALA A 255 -11.58 46.22 6.39
CA ALA A 255 -11.49 47.23 7.45
C ALA A 255 -11.26 48.60 6.80
N PRO A 256 -11.99 49.66 7.20
CA PRO A 256 -12.06 50.90 6.44
C PRO A 256 -10.70 51.62 6.47
N ARG A 257 -9.98 51.61 5.34
CA ARG A 257 -8.87 52.54 5.10
C ARG A 257 -8.94 53.11 3.70
N HIS A 258 -8.82 54.43 3.65
CA HIS A 258 -9.02 55.31 2.51
C HIS A 258 -8.31 54.87 1.22
N ARG A 259 -9.10 54.87 0.15
CA ARG A 259 -8.80 55.10 -1.28
C ARG A 259 -7.32 55.37 -1.63
N SER A 260 -6.73 54.43 -2.38
CA SER A 260 -5.87 54.76 -3.52
C SER A 260 -6.12 53.73 -4.62
N GLN A 261 -6.87 54.14 -5.64
CA GLN A 261 -7.16 53.35 -6.83
C GLN A 261 -5.94 53.38 -7.75
N ARG A 262 -5.16 52.29 -7.76
CA ARG A 262 -4.24 52.00 -8.88
C ARG A 262 -4.94 51.03 -9.84
N PRO A 263 -4.79 51.21 -11.16
CA PRO A 263 -5.42 50.35 -12.15
C PRO A 263 -4.90 48.91 -12.04
N PRO A 264 -5.74 47.90 -12.35
CA PRO A 264 -5.35 46.49 -12.27
C PRO A 264 -4.33 46.19 -13.36
N THR A 265 -3.05 46.12 -12.99
CA THR A 265 -2.01 45.56 -13.86
C THR A 265 -2.40 44.16 -14.31
N ALA A 266 -2.31 43.91 -15.62
CA ALA A 266 -2.64 42.64 -16.27
C ALA A 266 -2.17 41.44 -15.43
N HIS A 267 -3.13 40.62 -15.01
CA HIS A 267 -2.91 39.47 -14.13
C HIS A 267 -1.98 38.46 -14.77
N ARG A 268 -0.67 38.60 -14.54
CA ARG A 268 0.30 37.55 -14.83
C ARG A 268 -0.04 36.37 -13.93
N PRO A 269 -0.26 35.15 -14.46
CA PRO A 269 -0.60 34.01 -13.62
C PRO A 269 0.53 33.79 -12.60
N PRO A 270 0.21 33.69 -11.30
CA PRO A 270 1.23 33.58 -10.27
C PRO A 270 2.10 32.33 -10.46
N LYS A 271 3.42 32.53 -10.39
CA LYS A 271 4.42 31.45 -10.46
C LYS A 271 4.23 30.50 -9.26
N TYR A 272 4.43 29.20 -9.51
CA TYR A 272 4.47 28.20 -8.44
C TYR A 272 5.55 28.57 -7.43
N ARG A 273 5.22 28.61 -6.14
CA ARG A 273 6.24 28.57 -5.10
C ARG A 273 6.46 27.11 -4.71
N THR A 274 7.61 26.56 -5.10
CA THR A 274 8.02 25.22 -4.68
C THR A 274 8.12 25.20 -3.15
N PRO A 275 7.57 24.17 -2.47
CA PRO A 275 7.82 23.99 -1.05
C PRO A 275 9.33 23.81 -0.79
N SER A 276 9.80 24.17 0.40
CA SER A 276 11.22 24.03 0.76
C SER A 276 11.62 22.56 0.79
N TYR A 277 12.84 22.28 0.34
CA TYR A 277 13.40 20.93 0.31
C TYR A 277 13.43 20.29 1.70
N SER A 278 13.93 21.02 2.70
CA SER A 278 14.01 20.56 4.09
C SER A 278 12.66 20.13 4.67
N ARG A 279 11.58 20.86 4.34
CA ARG A 279 10.24 20.50 4.80
C ARG A 279 9.76 19.21 4.15
N GLU A 280 10.05 19.00 2.87
CA GLU A 280 9.66 17.76 2.21
C GLU A 280 10.45 16.56 2.73
N TYR A 281 11.75 16.75 2.98
CA TYR A 281 12.60 15.76 3.62
C TYR A 281 12.06 15.35 5.00
N LEU A 282 11.74 16.33 5.86
CA LEU A 282 11.17 16.07 7.19
C LEU A 282 9.81 15.36 7.14
N ASN A 283 8.99 15.62 6.12
CA ASN A 283 7.71 14.92 5.95
C ASN A 283 7.88 13.44 5.59
N GLN A 284 9.05 13.01 5.08
CA GLN A 284 9.33 11.62 4.73
C GLN A 284 9.98 10.82 5.85
N VAL A 285 10.42 11.49 6.93
CA VAL A 285 11.03 10.85 8.10
C VAL A 285 10.17 9.74 8.71
N PRO A 286 8.82 9.85 8.83
CA PRO A 286 8.02 8.75 9.36
C PRO A 286 8.09 7.47 8.51
N ASN A 287 8.13 7.59 7.18
CA ASN A 287 8.26 6.43 6.28
C ASN A 287 9.66 5.81 6.40
N ALA A 288 10.68 6.65 6.53
CA ALA A 288 12.05 6.21 6.78
C ALA A 288 12.17 5.47 8.11
N LEU A 289 11.53 6.00 9.15
CA LEU A 289 11.51 5.41 10.48
C LEU A 289 10.92 3.99 10.43
N LEU A 290 9.88 3.75 9.63
CA LEU A 290 9.35 2.38 9.44
C LEU A 290 10.39 1.43 8.84
N ILE A 291 11.16 1.88 7.85
CA ILE A 291 12.23 1.07 7.23
C ILE A 291 13.38 0.83 8.22
N VAL A 292 13.76 1.87 8.98
CA VAL A 292 14.78 1.79 10.04
C VAL A 292 14.34 0.81 11.13
N LEU A 293 13.08 0.88 11.57
CA LEU A 293 12.51 -0.03 12.56
C LEU A 293 12.44 -1.46 12.03
N ALA A 294 12.08 -1.66 10.75
CA ALA A 294 12.10 -2.98 10.13
C ALA A 294 13.51 -3.56 10.08
N GLY A 295 14.51 -2.79 9.64
CA GLY A 295 15.91 -3.25 9.68
C GLY A 295 16.44 -3.46 11.11
N GLY A 296 16.02 -2.62 12.06
CA GLY A 296 16.31 -2.78 13.49
C GLY A 296 15.73 -4.07 14.06
N TYR A 297 14.49 -4.39 13.73
CA TYR A 297 13.84 -5.65 14.08
C TYR A 297 14.67 -6.85 13.58
N VAL A 298 15.07 -6.86 12.31
CA VAL A 298 15.89 -7.95 11.76
C VAL A 298 17.25 -8.06 12.44
N HIS A 299 17.93 -6.93 12.69
CA HIS A 299 19.20 -6.95 13.43
C HIS A 299 19.05 -7.47 14.86
N THR A 300 18.00 -7.06 15.59
CA THR A 300 17.76 -7.57 16.95
C THR A 300 17.56 -9.08 16.95
N VAL A 301 16.88 -9.59 15.93
CA VAL A 301 16.62 -11.01 15.74
C VAL A 301 17.89 -11.75 15.38
N LEU A 302 18.70 -11.22 14.46
CA LEU A 302 19.97 -11.84 14.07
C LEU A 302 20.97 -11.87 15.24
N ALA A 303 21.01 -10.82 16.06
CA ALA A 303 21.82 -10.79 17.27
C ALA A 303 21.34 -11.83 18.31
N TRP A 304 20.03 -11.98 18.48
CA TRP A 304 19.44 -13.01 19.35
C TRP A 304 19.69 -14.42 18.82
N TRP A 305 19.60 -14.62 17.50
CA TRP A 305 19.89 -15.88 16.82
C TRP A 305 21.30 -16.39 17.11
N GLN A 306 22.29 -15.52 17.01
CA GLN A 306 23.69 -15.85 17.31
C GLN A 306 23.94 -16.23 18.77
N GLN A 307 23.05 -15.83 19.69
CA GLN A 307 23.17 -16.13 21.12
C GLN A 307 22.44 -17.41 21.55
N ILE A 308 21.42 -17.86 20.80
CA ILE A 308 20.52 -18.95 21.22
C ILE A 308 20.41 -19.96 20.07
N GLN A 309 21.37 -20.91 20.02
CA GLN A 309 21.35 -22.06 19.10
C GLN A 309 20.28 -23.09 19.52
N GLU A 310 18.99 -22.81 19.31
CA GLU A 310 17.93 -23.82 19.42
C GLU A 310 16.75 -23.56 18.47
N GLN A 311 16.10 -24.63 18.00
CA GLN A 311 14.84 -24.57 17.24
C GLN A 311 13.72 -23.79 17.96
N ALA A 312 13.78 -23.72 19.31
CA ALA A 312 12.88 -22.91 20.12
C ALA A 312 12.97 -21.40 19.79
N SER A 313 14.13 -20.89 19.36
CA SER A 313 14.31 -19.48 19.01
C SER A 313 13.61 -19.12 17.68
N VAL A 314 13.61 -20.03 16.69
CA VAL A 314 12.85 -19.87 15.42
C VAL A 314 11.36 -19.77 15.69
N MET A 315 10.84 -20.67 16.52
CA MET A 315 9.41 -20.71 16.87
C MET A 315 9.01 -19.46 17.65
N ALA A 316 9.79 -19.06 18.66
CA ALA A 316 9.56 -17.83 19.41
C ALA A 316 9.58 -16.59 18.51
N PHE A 317 10.52 -16.53 17.57
CA PHE A 317 10.62 -15.45 16.59
C PHE A 317 9.41 -15.40 15.65
N THR A 318 8.97 -16.55 15.13
CA THR A 318 7.81 -16.64 14.24
C THR A 318 6.54 -16.22 14.97
N VAL A 319 6.35 -16.70 16.21
CA VAL A 319 5.24 -16.29 17.07
C VAL A 319 5.29 -14.80 17.36
N PHE A 320 6.46 -14.24 17.70
CA PHE A 320 6.61 -12.82 17.93
C PHE A 320 6.29 -11.98 16.68
N GLY A 321 6.75 -12.41 15.50
CA GLY A 321 6.44 -11.76 14.21
C GLY A 321 4.93 -11.73 13.94
N VAL A 322 4.24 -12.86 14.15
CA VAL A 322 2.77 -12.95 14.01
C VAL A 322 2.05 -12.06 15.03
N VAL A 323 2.48 -12.07 16.30
CA VAL A 323 1.89 -11.20 17.34
C VAL A 323 2.09 -9.72 17.01
N LEU A 324 3.30 -9.35 16.54
CA LEU A 324 3.60 -7.97 16.14
C LEU A 324 2.78 -7.55 14.92
N LYS A 325 2.62 -8.43 13.91
CA LYS A 325 1.73 -8.23 12.76
C LYS A 325 0.31 -7.93 13.22
N LEU A 326 -0.26 -8.79 14.07
CA LEU A 326 -1.63 -8.63 14.57
C LEU A 326 -1.80 -7.35 15.40
N ALA A 327 -0.82 -7.04 16.27
CA ALA A 327 -0.84 -5.83 17.08
C ALA A 327 -0.81 -4.55 16.21
N LEU A 328 -0.01 -4.54 15.14
CA LEU A 328 0.06 -3.42 14.20
C LEU A 328 -1.24 -3.27 13.38
N GLN A 329 -1.82 -4.38 12.93
CA GLN A 329 -3.12 -4.39 12.25
C GLN A 329 -4.23 -3.82 13.15
N GLU A 330 -4.29 -4.22 14.43
CA GLU A 330 -5.29 -3.70 15.36
C GLU A 330 -5.01 -2.25 15.78
N ALA A 331 -3.75 -1.86 15.95
CA ALA A 331 -3.38 -0.47 16.20
C ALA A 331 -3.76 0.44 15.02
N ALA A 332 -3.56 -0.02 13.78
CA ALA A 332 -3.98 0.70 12.57
C ALA A 332 -5.51 0.84 12.52
N ARG A 333 -6.26 -0.21 12.90
CA ARG A 333 -7.72 -0.18 13.01
C ARG A 333 -8.17 0.86 14.00
N HIS A 334 -7.61 0.83 15.21
CA HIS A 334 -7.92 1.78 16.27
C HIS A 334 -7.63 3.22 15.82
N TYR A 335 -6.48 3.45 15.17
CA TYR A 335 -6.10 4.76 14.64
C TYR A 335 -7.06 5.26 13.55
N VAL A 336 -7.41 4.43 12.57
CA VAL A 336 -8.33 4.78 11.47
C VAL A 336 -9.69 5.16 12.01
N LEU A 337 -10.24 4.37 12.93
CA LEU A 337 -11.55 4.63 13.55
C LEU A 337 -11.51 5.91 14.40
N ARG A 338 -10.50 6.06 15.27
CA ARG A 338 -10.36 7.23 16.15
C ARG A 338 -10.18 8.54 15.38
N LYS A 339 -9.41 8.52 14.28
CA LYS A 339 -9.18 9.70 13.43
C LYS A 339 -10.22 9.88 12.32
N LYS A 340 -11.25 9.04 12.26
CA LYS A 340 -12.30 9.06 11.22
C LYS A 340 -11.72 9.12 9.80
N ILE A 341 -10.62 8.39 9.54
CA ILE A 341 -9.96 8.37 8.23
C ILE A 341 -10.87 7.64 7.24
N ARG A 342 -11.20 8.30 6.12
CA ARG A 342 -12.08 7.75 5.06
C ARG A 342 -11.34 7.31 3.79
N SER A 343 -10.05 7.60 3.71
CA SER A 343 -9.23 7.30 2.53
C SER A 343 -8.78 5.84 2.56
N THR A 344 -9.36 5.00 1.69
CA THR A 344 -8.96 3.59 1.53
C THR A 344 -7.46 3.46 1.20
N ARG A 345 -6.89 4.40 0.43
CA ARG A 345 -5.45 4.43 0.14
C ARG A 345 -4.61 4.53 1.40
N THR A 346 -5.02 5.38 2.34
CA THR A 346 -4.32 5.59 3.61
C THR A 346 -4.48 4.37 4.51
N MET A 347 -5.63 3.72 4.50
CA MET A 347 -5.85 2.46 5.22
C MET A 347 -4.91 1.36 4.71
N CYS A 348 -4.85 1.14 3.38
CA CYS A 348 -3.94 0.16 2.78
C CYS A 348 -2.47 0.47 3.05
N LEU A 349 -2.06 1.75 3.09
CA LEU A 349 -0.70 2.14 3.46
C LEU A 349 -0.37 1.81 4.91
N LEU A 350 -1.27 2.14 5.84
CA LEU A 350 -1.06 1.92 7.27
C LEU A 350 -0.97 0.45 7.64
N VAL A 351 -1.75 -0.40 6.96
CA VAL A 351 -1.79 -1.84 7.21
C VAL A 351 -0.74 -2.56 6.37
N GLY A 352 -0.73 -2.35 5.05
CA GLY A 352 0.09 -3.13 4.13
C GLY A 352 1.58 -2.91 4.26
N VAL A 353 2.03 -1.66 4.47
CA VAL A 353 3.48 -1.37 4.51
C VAL A 353 4.17 -2.11 5.67
N PRO A 354 3.72 -1.99 6.94
CA PRO A 354 4.33 -2.75 8.02
C PRO A 354 4.21 -4.27 7.84
N THR A 355 3.07 -4.77 7.35
CA THR A 355 2.86 -6.21 7.17
C THR A 355 3.83 -6.82 6.17
N VAL A 356 4.03 -6.21 4.99
CA VAL A 356 5.00 -6.75 4.00
C VAL A 356 6.43 -6.73 4.56
N LEU A 357 6.80 -5.68 5.31
CA LEU A 357 8.12 -5.55 5.90
C LEU A 357 8.38 -6.62 6.97
N ILE A 358 7.38 -6.99 7.77
CA ILE A 358 7.54 -8.01 8.83
C ILE A 358 7.49 -9.41 8.23
N ASP A 359 6.47 -9.72 7.44
CA ASP A 359 6.20 -11.07 6.94
C ASP A 359 7.36 -11.59 6.07
N THR A 360 7.96 -10.71 5.27
CA THR A 360 9.12 -11.06 4.45
C THR A 360 10.29 -11.52 5.31
N GLN A 361 10.60 -10.78 6.37
CA GLN A 361 11.74 -11.09 7.24
C GLN A 361 11.47 -12.33 8.09
N SER A 362 10.24 -12.47 8.59
CA SER A 362 9.81 -13.67 9.32
C SER A 362 9.97 -14.93 8.47
N ARG A 363 9.61 -14.84 7.18
CA ARG A 363 9.69 -15.96 6.25
C ARG A 363 11.11 -16.31 5.83
N ILE A 364 12.00 -15.32 5.62
CA ILE A 364 13.41 -15.58 5.30
C ILE A 364 14.09 -16.39 6.42
N VAL A 365 13.87 -16.00 7.68
CA VAL A 365 14.44 -16.72 8.84
C VAL A 365 13.85 -18.13 8.97
N LEU A 366 12.54 -18.29 8.72
CA LEU A 366 11.89 -19.60 8.75
C LEU A 366 12.45 -20.55 7.67
N LEU A 367 12.74 -20.03 6.48
CA LEU A 367 13.28 -20.82 5.38
C LEU A 367 14.71 -21.29 5.59
N GLY A 368 15.51 -20.54 6.37
CA GLY A 368 16.86 -20.96 6.73
C GLY A 368 16.91 -22.17 7.68
N THR A 369 15.79 -22.59 8.26
CA THR A 369 15.78 -23.45 9.46
C THR A 369 14.90 -24.70 9.37
N GLN A 370 14.09 -24.85 8.31
CA GLN A 370 13.09 -25.92 8.23
C GLN A 370 13.46 -27.06 7.26
N THR A 371 13.12 -28.29 7.66
CA THR A 371 13.13 -29.47 6.79
C THR A 371 11.86 -29.54 5.95
N ASN A 372 11.94 -30.19 4.79
CA ASN A 372 10.86 -30.32 3.81
C ASN A 372 9.52 -30.82 4.41
N THR A 373 9.57 -31.78 5.34
CA THR A 373 8.37 -32.37 5.96
C THR A 373 7.67 -31.41 6.92
N VAL A 374 8.44 -30.64 7.70
CA VAL A 374 7.91 -29.63 8.63
C VAL A 374 7.29 -28.46 7.85
N LEU A 375 7.85 -28.13 6.69
CA LEU A 375 7.33 -27.06 5.85
C LEU A 375 5.96 -27.40 5.26
N VAL A 376 5.75 -28.65 4.80
CA VAL A 376 4.46 -29.10 4.25
C VAL A 376 3.38 -29.14 5.33
N SER A 377 3.65 -29.76 6.48
CA SER A 377 2.68 -29.81 7.59
C SER A 377 2.38 -28.40 8.14
N GLY A 378 3.39 -27.55 8.23
CA GLY A 378 3.25 -26.14 8.60
C GLY A 378 2.38 -25.35 7.62
N THR A 379 2.49 -25.62 6.31
CA THR A 379 1.67 -24.96 5.28
C THR A 379 0.19 -25.27 5.46
N PHE A 380 -0.16 -26.54 5.68
CA PHE A 380 -1.56 -26.92 5.93
C PHE A 380 -2.08 -26.36 7.24
N ALA A 381 -1.28 -26.38 8.31
CA ALA A 381 -1.66 -25.79 9.60
C ALA A 381 -1.91 -24.28 9.48
N LEU A 382 -1.06 -23.56 8.75
CA LEU A 382 -1.22 -22.12 8.49
C LEU A 382 -2.50 -21.85 7.71
N ALA A 383 -2.74 -22.62 6.64
CA ALA A 383 -3.95 -22.50 5.82
C ALA A 383 -5.24 -22.68 6.66
N VAL A 384 -5.29 -23.70 7.52
CA VAL A 384 -6.45 -23.91 8.41
C VAL A 384 -6.62 -22.77 9.40
N ALA A 385 -5.53 -22.32 10.02
CA ALA A 385 -5.55 -21.21 10.97
C ALA A 385 -6.03 -19.91 10.30
N GLU A 386 -5.59 -19.65 9.08
CA GLU A 386 -5.97 -18.48 8.31
C GLU A 386 -7.44 -18.49 7.92
N VAL A 387 -7.94 -19.59 7.36
CA VAL A 387 -9.37 -19.75 7.04
C VAL A 387 -10.21 -19.49 8.29
N GLY A 388 -9.79 -20.04 9.44
CA GLY A 388 -10.44 -19.83 10.73
C GLY A 388 -10.44 -18.36 11.16
N LEU A 389 -9.29 -17.69 11.08
CA LEU A 389 -9.15 -16.28 11.47
C LEU A 389 -9.92 -15.33 10.55
N ARG A 390 -9.88 -15.55 9.22
CA ARG A 390 -10.64 -14.75 8.25
C ARG A 390 -12.14 -14.93 8.43
N ALA A 391 -12.61 -16.17 8.58
CA ALA A 391 -14.01 -16.45 8.88
C ALA A 391 -14.47 -15.80 10.21
N ALA A 392 -13.66 -15.89 11.26
CA ALA A 392 -13.95 -15.28 12.56
C ALA A 392 -14.00 -13.74 12.48
N LYS A 393 -13.04 -13.10 11.78
CA LYS A 393 -13.02 -11.64 11.58
C LYS A 393 -14.24 -11.19 10.77
N ALA A 394 -14.57 -11.86 9.68
CA ALA A 394 -15.74 -11.54 8.86
C ALA A 394 -17.05 -11.67 9.67
N ALA A 395 -17.19 -12.77 10.42
CA ALA A 395 -18.32 -12.99 11.32
C ALA A 395 -18.42 -11.89 12.40
N PHE A 396 -17.29 -11.48 12.98
CA PHE A 396 -17.23 -10.40 13.96
C PHE A 396 -17.64 -9.04 13.37
N VAL A 397 -17.18 -8.69 12.16
CA VAL A 397 -17.57 -7.44 11.48
C VAL A 397 -19.07 -7.42 11.17
N VAL A 398 -19.62 -8.54 10.67
CA VAL A 398 -21.06 -8.66 10.40
C VAL A 398 -21.88 -8.60 11.69
N TRP A 399 -21.45 -9.31 12.73
CA TRP A 399 -22.12 -9.33 14.03
C TRP A 399 -22.11 -7.95 14.70
N THR A 400 -20.97 -7.27 14.74
CA THR A 400 -20.84 -5.93 15.33
C THR A 400 -21.71 -4.90 14.58
N THR A 401 -21.76 -4.98 13.26
CA THR A 401 -22.61 -4.13 12.42
C THR A 401 -24.09 -4.37 12.71
N ARG A 402 -24.53 -5.63 12.80
CA ARG A 402 -25.92 -6.01 13.13
C ARG A 402 -26.31 -5.60 14.54
N ARG A 403 -25.40 -5.70 15.50
CA ARG A 403 -25.66 -5.27 16.88
C ARG A 403 -25.86 -3.76 16.97
N HIS A 404 -25.02 -2.98 16.29
CA HIS A 404 -25.17 -1.52 16.26
C HIS A 404 -26.40 -1.07 15.49
N SER A 405 -26.79 -1.77 14.41
CA SER A 405 -28.04 -1.45 13.72
C SER A 405 -29.26 -1.67 14.60
N ARG A 406 -29.31 -2.78 15.36
CA ARG A 406 -30.40 -3.05 16.32
C ARG A 406 -30.48 -2.00 17.42
N ALA A 407 -29.33 -1.63 18.01
CA ALA A 407 -29.29 -0.59 19.03
C ALA A 407 -29.68 0.80 18.49
N LEU A 408 -29.40 1.08 17.22
CA LEU A 408 -29.85 2.29 16.54
C LEU A 408 -31.36 2.28 16.32
N ASP A 409 -31.91 1.15 15.85
CA ASP A 409 -33.35 0.98 15.63
C ASP A 409 -34.14 1.13 16.95
N GLU A 410 -33.61 0.61 18.06
CA GLU A 410 -34.17 0.82 19.41
C GLU A 410 -34.15 2.30 19.82
N LYS A 411 -33.02 3.00 19.60
CA LYS A 411 -32.91 4.45 19.88
C LYS A 411 -33.85 5.30 19.03
N LEU A 412 -34.07 4.91 17.77
CA LEU A 412 -34.98 5.59 16.85
C LEU A 412 -36.47 5.35 17.18
N ARG A 413 -36.80 4.21 17.80
CA ARG A 413 -38.16 3.84 18.22
C ARG A 413 -38.61 4.50 19.53
N HIS A 414 -37.67 5.00 20.34
CA HIS A 414 -37.96 5.78 21.54
C HIS A 414 -37.60 7.27 21.36
N PRO A 415 -38.27 8.02 20.47
CA PRO A 415 -38.08 9.46 20.43
C PRO A 415 -38.64 10.07 21.74
N SER A 416 -37.80 10.82 22.46
CA SER A 416 -38.23 11.64 23.59
C SER A 416 -39.32 12.60 23.10
N SER A 417 -40.40 12.76 23.88
CA SER A 417 -41.64 13.47 23.55
C SER A 417 -41.52 15.00 23.36
N SER A 418 -40.33 15.51 23.02
CA SER A 418 -40.07 16.94 22.85
C SER A 418 -39.72 17.29 21.40
N SER A 419 -40.67 17.93 20.72
CA SER A 419 -40.57 18.59 19.40
C SER A 419 -40.31 17.70 18.16
N LEU A 420 -41.33 17.55 17.31
CA LEU A 420 -41.33 16.71 16.11
C LEU A 420 -40.32 17.16 15.03
N SER A 421 -40.00 18.45 14.92
CA SER A 421 -39.12 18.98 13.87
C SER A 421 -37.63 18.86 14.18
N SER A 422 -37.24 18.93 15.46
CA SER A 422 -35.84 18.75 15.88
C SER A 422 -35.45 17.26 15.99
N SER A 423 -36.40 16.40 16.36
CA SER A 423 -36.21 14.95 16.45
C SER A 423 -36.04 14.25 15.09
N ALA A 424 -36.66 14.77 14.02
CA ALA A 424 -36.48 14.22 12.67
C ALA A 424 -35.09 14.53 12.08
N SER A 425 -34.56 15.72 12.37
CA SER A 425 -33.20 16.12 11.95
C SER A 425 -32.12 15.38 12.76
N SER A 426 -32.35 15.18 14.07
CA SER A 426 -31.43 14.45 14.94
C SER A 426 -31.36 12.96 14.56
N SER A 427 -32.50 12.30 14.33
CA SER A 427 -32.56 10.89 13.89
C SER A 427 -31.88 10.66 12.54
N ALA A 428 -32.09 11.55 11.56
CA ALA A 428 -31.40 11.49 10.27
C ALA A 428 -29.89 11.66 10.42
N SER A 429 -29.44 12.55 11.31
CA SER A 429 -28.00 12.77 11.56
C SER A 429 -27.33 11.55 12.21
N VAL A 430 -27.97 10.89 13.17
CA VAL A 430 -27.46 9.67 13.82
C VAL A 430 -27.44 8.50 12.85
N ARG A 431 -28.48 8.33 12.03
CA ARG A 431 -28.50 7.30 10.97
C ARG A 431 -27.38 7.51 9.95
N MET A 432 -27.13 8.77 9.57
CA MET A 432 -26.03 9.11 8.67
C MET A 432 -24.66 8.85 9.32
N GLU A 433 -24.47 9.15 10.61
CA GLU A 433 -23.22 8.82 11.32
C GLU A 433 -22.97 7.32 11.40
N PHE A 434 -24.01 6.53 11.68
CA PHE A 434 -23.95 5.07 11.66
C PHE A 434 -23.57 4.53 10.27
N GLU A 435 -24.21 5.00 9.20
CA GLU A 435 -23.88 4.57 7.84
C GLU A 435 -22.46 4.95 7.44
N LEU A 436 -21.98 6.12 7.88
CA LEU A 436 -20.60 6.55 7.66
C LEU A 436 -19.60 5.66 8.42
N TRP A 437 -19.89 5.33 9.67
CA TRP A 437 -19.08 4.41 10.48
C TRP A 437 -19.07 3.00 9.88
N ARG A 438 -20.24 2.48 9.48
CA ARG A 438 -20.39 1.17 8.83
C ARG A 438 -19.61 1.11 7.51
N ARG A 439 -19.70 2.15 6.67
CA ARG A 439 -18.88 2.24 5.44
C ARG A 439 -17.39 2.30 5.76
N GLN A 440 -17.01 2.95 6.85
CA GLN A 440 -15.61 3.05 7.26
C GLN A 440 -15.06 1.70 7.75
N ILE A 441 -15.81 0.96 8.58
CA ILE A 441 -15.35 -0.34 9.11
C ILE A 441 -15.27 -1.40 8.00
N ILE A 442 -16.25 -1.43 7.09
CA ILE A 442 -16.22 -2.31 5.92
C ILE A 442 -15.03 -1.94 5.04
N SER A 443 -14.86 -0.66 4.70
CA SER A 443 -13.74 -0.22 3.87
C SER A 443 -12.37 -0.48 4.51
N TYR A 444 -12.27 -0.48 5.84
CA TYR A 444 -11.04 -0.83 6.53
C TYR A 444 -10.78 -2.33 6.45
N HIS A 445 -11.78 -3.16 6.75
CA HIS A 445 -11.66 -4.61 6.69
C HIS A 445 -11.28 -5.10 5.29
N THR A 446 -11.93 -4.57 4.25
CA THR A 446 -11.57 -4.87 2.86
C THR A 446 -10.11 -4.46 2.55
N ALA A 447 -9.67 -3.31 3.06
CA ALA A 447 -8.32 -2.80 2.86
C ALA A 447 -7.27 -3.63 3.61
N GLU A 448 -7.61 -4.11 4.81
CA GLU A 448 -6.82 -5.02 5.62
C GLU A 448 -6.63 -6.35 4.90
N VAL A 449 -7.71 -7.04 4.55
CA VAL A 449 -7.67 -8.34 3.85
C VAL A 449 -6.88 -8.24 2.54
N THR A 450 -7.15 -7.22 1.73
CA THR A 450 -6.42 -7.06 0.46
C THR A 450 -4.93 -6.81 0.70
N ALA A 451 -4.60 -5.95 1.68
CA ALA A 451 -3.21 -5.64 1.97
C ALA A 451 -2.46 -6.84 2.56
N ASP A 452 -3.14 -7.68 3.33
CA ASP A 452 -2.61 -8.93 3.91
C ASP A 452 -2.25 -9.93 2.80
N MET A 453 -3.18 -10.18 1.86
CA MET A 453 -2.91 -11.05 0.71
C MET A 453 -1.74 -10.57 -0.14
N TYR A 454 -1.65 -9.25 -0.39
CA TYR A 454 -0.49 -8.68 -1.07
C TYR A 454 0.80 -8.92 -0.28
N ALA A 455 0.77 -8.71 1.03
CA ALA A 455 1.92 -8.88 1.89
C ALA A 455 2.43 -10.33 1.87
N GLU A 456 1.52 -11.31 1.95
CA GLU A 456 1.84 -12.74 1.92
C GLU A 456 2.46 -13.15 0.59
N TYR A 457 1.84 -12.79 -0.54
CA TYR A 457 2.36 -13.13 -1.87
C TYR A 457 3.73 -12.49 -2.13
N ILE A 458 3.90 -11.25 -1.71
CA ILE A 458 5.17 -10.53 -1.89
C ILE A 458 6.22 -11.09 -0.94
N ALA A 459 5.88 -11.42 0.30
CA ALA A 459 6.79 -12.07 1.23
C ALA A 459 7.26 -13.42 0.69
N ILE A 460 6.36 -14.23 0.12
CA ILE A 460 6.70 -15.48 -0.57
C ILE A 460 7.66 -15.19 -1.74
N GLY A 461 7.33 -14.26 -2.62
CA GLY A 461 8.16 -13.95 -3.79
C GLY A 461 9.52 -13.35 -3.45
N CYS A 462 9.59 -12.43 -2.50
CA CYS A 462 10.83 -11.82 -2.03
C CYS A 462 11.73 -12.87 -1.37
N SER A 463 11.17 -13.73 -0.52
CA SER A 463 11.94 -14.80 0.13
C SER A 463 12.41 -15.87 -0.86
N GLN A 464 11.56 -16.29 -1.81
CA GLN A 464 11.95 -17.15 -2.93
C GLN A 464 13.13 -16.56 -3.71
N SER A 465 13.03 -15.27 -4.04
CA SER A 465 14.08 -14.60 -4.79
C SER A 465 15.41 -14.56 -4.03
N ILE A 466 15.37 -14.28 -2.72
CA ILE A 466 16.58 -14.28 -1.89
C ILE A 466 17.20 -15.67 -1.81
N VAL A 467 16.40 -16.71 -1.57
CA VAL A 467 16.89 -18.10 -1.54
C VAL A 467 17.50 -18.48 -2.88
N PHE A 468 16.84 -18.16 -3.99
CA PHE A 468 17.34 -18.48 -5.33
C PHE A 468 18.73 -17.87 -5.59
N TRP A 469 18.93 -16.60 -5.22
CA TRP A 469 20.19 -15.89 -5.50
C TRP A 469 21.28 -16.12 -4.44
N TRP A 470 20.93 -16.18 -3.15
CA TRP A 470 21.92 -16.09 -2.06
C TRP A 470 22.14 -17.37 -1.26
N LEU A 471 21.37 -18.44 -1.50
CA LEU A 471 21.57 -19.70 -0.77
C LEU A 471 23.00 -20.23 -0.96
N GLY A 472 23.74 -20.36 0.15
CA GLY A 472 25.15 -20.79 0.12
C GLY A 472 26.16 -19.72 -0.28
N HIS A 473 25.78 -18.44 -0.38
CA HIS A 473 26.72 -17.35 -0.63
C HIS A 473 27.61 -17.10 0.61
N PRO A 474 28.95 -16.99 0.48
CA PRO A 474 29.86 -16.91 1.63
C PRO A 474 29.63 -15.68 2.51
N LEU A 475 29.21 -14.56 1.90
CA LEU A 475 28.90 -13.31 2.60
C LEU A 475 27.51 -13.28 3.29
N TYR A 476 26.71 -14.35 3.21
CA TYR A 476 25.37 -14.41 3.80
C TYR A 476 25.20 -15.65 4.71
N PRO A 477 25.78 -15.64 5.92
CA PRO A 477 25.83 -16.82 6.79
C PRO A 477 24.46 -17.33 7.26
N VAL A 478 23.45 -16.45 7.32
CA VAL A 478 22.06 -16.79 7.70
C VAL A 478 21.39 -17.72 6.68
N LEU A 479 21.89 -17.74 5.44
CA LEU A 479 21.39 -18.57 4.34
C LEU A 479 22.35 -19.73 4.03
N HIS A 480 23.28 -20.01 4.95
CA HIS A 480 24.16 -21.16 4.87
C HIS A 480 23.43 -22.37 5.46
N VAL A 481 23.33 -23.45 4.68
CA VAL A 481 22.77 -24.72 5.15
C VAL A 481 23.91 -25.52 5.77
N ASP A 482 23.77 -25.91 7.04
CA ASP A 482 24.74 -26.78 7.71
C ASP A 482 24.92 -28.07 6.89
N GLY A 483 26.17 -28.31 6.43
CA GLY A 483 26.52 -29.46 5.57
C GLY A 483 26.65 -29.15 4.07
N ALA A 484 26.42 -27.91 3.62
CA ALA A 484 26.59 -27.53 2.21
C ALA A 484 28.06 -27.54 1.75
N SER A 485 29.02 -27.43 2.67
CA SER A 485 30.46 -27.45 2.39
C SER A 485 31.02 -28.81 1.95
N SER A 486 30.24 -29.89 2.07
CA SER A 486 30.61 -31.24 1.61
C SER A 486 29.77 -31.76 0.43
N LEU A 487 28.82 -30.96 -0.08
CA LEU A 487 27.93 -31.34 -1.17
C LEU A 487 28.47 -30.88 -2.53
N SER A 488 28.34 -31.74 -3.55
CA SER A 488 28.69 -31.40 -4.93
C SER A 488 27.82 -30.23 -5.43
N GLU A 489 28.32 -29.41 -6.36
CA GLU A 489 27.55 -28.32 -7.00
C GLU A 489 26.19 -28.79 -7.54
N LEU A 490 26.13 -30.04 -8.00
CA LEU A 490 24.90 -30.68 -8.49
C LEU A 490 23.85 -30.86 -7.37
N ASP A 491 24.28 -31.21 -6.15
CA ASP A 491 23.39 -31.41 -5.01
C ASP A 491 22.90 -30.09 -4.43
N VAL A 492 23.75 -29.05 -4.43
CA VAL A 492 23.36 -27.68 -4.09
C VAL A 492 22.31 -27.15 -5.08
N SER A 493 22.48 -27.40 -6.38
CA SER A 493 21.52 -26.99 -7.40
C SER A 493 20.16 -27.68 -7.26
N ARG A 494 20.15 -28.99 -6.94
CA ARG A 494 18.93 -29.76 -6.64
C ARG A 494 18.25 -29.28 -5.36
N LEU A 495 19.02 -28.93 -4.33
CA LEU A 495 18.50 -28.37 -3.09
C LEU A 495 17.80 -27.03 -3.35
N ARG A 496 18.45 -26.12 -4.09
CA ARG A 496 17.87 -24.83 -4.52
C ARG A 496 16.57 -25.05 -5.29
N PHE A 497 16.58 -25.96 -6.26
CA PHE A 497 15.39 -26.27 -7.06
C PHE A 497 14.24 -26.83 -6.20
N ASN A 498 14.53 -27.77 -5.30
CA ASN A 498 13.52 -28.34 -4.40
C ASN A 498 12.93 -27.29 -3.44
N GLN A 499 13.76 -26.39 -2.91
CA GLN A 499 13.29 -25.29 -2.05
C GLN A 499 12.43 -24.29 -2.83
N VAL A 500 12.83 -23.92 -4.05
CA VAL A 500 12.03 -23.05 -4.92
C VAL A 500 10.71 -23.72 -5.32
N ALA A 501 10.72 -25.01 -5.66
CA ALA A 501 9.53 -25.77 -6.00
C ALA A 501 8.56 -25.85 -4.81
N MET A 502 9.08 -26.09 -3.60
CA MET A 502 8.30 -26.12 -2.37
C MET A 502 7.67 -24.77 -2.05
N LEU A 503 8.42 -23.67 -2.21
CA LEU A 503 7.88 -22.33 -2.06
C LEU A 503 6.82 -22.02 -3.13
N GLY A 504 6.97 -22.55 -4.35
CA GLY A 504 5.96 -22.45 -5.41
C GLY A 504 4.66 -23.18 -5.03
N PHE A 505 4.77 -24.36 -4.42
CA PHE A 505 3.63 -25.07 -3.85
C PHE A 505 2.94 -24.25 -2.76
N GLN A 506 3.69 -23.66 -1.82
CA GLN A 506 3.11 -22.78 -0.80
C GLN A 506 2.36 -21.60 -1.41
N PHE A 507 2.94 -20.95 -2.44
CA PHE A 507 2.28 -19.86 -3.15
C PHE A 507 0.94 -20.29 -3.75
N PHE A 508 0.90 -21.48 -4.37
CA PHE A 508 -0.34 -22.00 -4.95
C PHE A 508 -1.41 -22.29 -3.90
N VAL A 509 -1.03 -22.93 -2.78
CA VAL A 509 -1.95 -23.21 -1.67
C VAL A 509 -2.50 -21.89 -1.10
N GLU A 510 -1.65 -20.89 -0.91
CA GLU A 510 -2.04 -19.57 -0.40
C GLU A 510 -3.07 -18.89 -1.31
N VAL A 511 -2.79 -18.84 -2.62
CA VAL A 511 -3.70 -18.27 -3.62
C VAL A 511 -5.06 -18.99 -3.62
N PHE A 512 -5.07 -20.30 -3.39
CA PHE A 512 -6.31 -21.06 -3.32
C PHE A 512 -7.09 -20.78 -2.02
N VAL A 513 -6.42 -20.80 -0.87
CA VAL A 513 -7.01 -20.52 0.44
C VAL A 513 -7.61 -19.12 0.48
N ASP A 514 -6.88 -18.13 -0.04
CA ASP A 514 -7.33 -16.76 -0.15
C ASP A 514 -8.57 -16.61 -1.01
N TYR A 515 -8.60 -17.29 -2.15
CA TYR A 515 -9.76 -17.28 -3.02
C TYR A 515 -11.00 -17.80 -2.32
N VAL A 516 -10.89 -18.92 -1.59
CA VAL A 516 -12.00 -19.48 -0.80
C VAL A 516 -12.43 -18.50 0.29
N CYS A 517 -11.48 -17.86 0.99
CA CYS A 517 -11.79 -16.88 2.03
C CYS A 517 -12.55 -15.66 1.47
N ILE A 518 -12.13 -15.10 0.33
CA ILE A 518 -12.84 -13.99 -0.32
C ILE A 518 -14.26 -14.38 -0.71
N VAL A 519 -14.46 -15.59 -1.24
CA VAL A 519 -15.81 -16.09 -1.58
C VAL A 519 -16.69 -16.15 -0.33
N MET A 520 -16.17 -16.63 0.80
CA MET A 520 -16.90 -16.65 2.07
C MET A 520 -17.23 -15.23 2.58
N GLU A 521 -16.29 -14.29 2.48
CA GLU A 521 -16.46 -12.90 2.90
C GLU A 521 -17.49 -12.14 2.04
N MET A 522 -17.45 -12.34 0.72
CA MET A 522 -18.46 -11.81 -0.20
C MET A 522 -19.84 -12.43 0.06
N ALA A 523 -19.90 -13.74 0.33
CA ALA A 523 -21.14 -14.41 0.74
C ALA A 523 -21.70 -13.84 2.05
N ALA A 524 -20.84 -13.45 2.99
CA ALA A 524 -21.21 -12.77 4.24
C ALA A 524 -21.69 -11.32 4.03
N GLY A 525 -21.52 -10.75 2.83
CA GLY A 525 -22.01 -9.43 2.43
C GLY A 525 -20.97 -8.31 2.50
N ILE A 526 -19.67 -8.63 2.41
CA ILE A 526 -18.58 -7.66 2.31
C ILE A 526 -18.35 -7.34 0.82
N GLU A 527 -18.40 -6.06 0.46
CA GLU A 527 -18.21 -5.58 -0.92
C GLU A 527 -16.76 -5.09 -1.15
N PHE A 528 -16.14 -5.50 -2.27
CA PHE A 528 -14.73 -5.20 -2.60
C PHE A 528 -14.54 -4.16 -3.72
N ASP A 529 -15.62 -3.64 -4.32
CA ASP A 529 -15.58 -2.79 -5.53
C ASP A 529 -14.69 -1.55 -5.40
N ARG A 530 -14.63 -0.97 -4.21
CA ARG A 530 -13.79 0.23 -3.95
C ARG A 530 -12.31 -0.05 -4.15
N ILE A 531 -11.85 -1.27 -3.88
CA ILE A 531 -10.44 -1.63 -3.95
C ILE A 531 -10.00 -1.94 -5.38
N GLU A 532 -10.89 -2.43 -6.23
CA GLU A 532 -10.59 -2.67 -7.65
C GLU A 532 -10.10 -1.37 -8.33
N GLY A 533 -10.75 -0.25 -8.02
CA GLY A 533 -10.36 1.09 -8.48
C GLY A 533 -9.04 1.62 -7.91
N LEU A 534 -8.48 0.97 -6.88
CA LEU A 534 -7.17 1.29 -6.29
C LEU A 534 -6.04 0.37 -6.79
N SER A 535 -6.33 -0.61 -7.64
CA SER A 535 -5.38 -1.64 -8.08
C SER A 535 -4.04 -1.12 -8.60
N THR A 536 -4.03 -0.09 -9.44
CA THR A 536 -2.77 0.52 -9.95
C THR A 536 -1.97 1.19 -8.84
N PHE A 537 -2.65 1.82 -7.87
CA PHE A 537 -1.99 2.44 -6.72
C PHE A 537 -1.38 1.38 -5.80
N LEU A 538 -2.12 0.32 -5.50
CA LEU A 538 -1.64 -0.79 -4.68
C LEU A 538 -0.47 -1.50 -5.37
N GLY A 539 -0.57 -1.77 -6.67
CA GLY A 539 0.54 -2.35 -7.44
C GLY A 539 1.80 -1.50 -7.36
N ALA A 540 1.72 -0.18 -7.56
CA ALA A 540 2.88 0.71 -7.46
C ALA A 540 3.47 0.78 -6.04
N LEU A 541 2.60 0.83 -5.02
CA LEU A 541 3.00 0.81 -3.61
C LEU A 541 3.77 -0.46 -3.27
N PHE A 542 3.16 -1.60 -3.56
CA PHE A 542 3.70 -2.90 -3.19
C PHE A 542 4.92 -3.30 -4.00
N MET A 543 5.01 -2.87 -5.27
CA MET A 543 6.22 -2.96 -6.08
C MET A 543 7.38 -2.20 -5.44
N THR A 544 7.12 -1.01 -4.89
CA THR A 544 8.13 -0.23 -4.15
C THR A 544 8.54 -0.97 -2.87
N MET A 545 7.57 -1.53 -2.13
CA MET A 545 7.84 -2.28 -0.90
C MET A 545 8.64 -3.55 -1.15
N ALA A 546 8.39 -4.28 -2.24
CA ALA A 546 9.16 -5.46 -2.62
C ALA A 546 10.65 -5.12 -2.82
N VAL A 547 10.96 -4.05 -3.55
CA VAL A 547 12.36 -3.60 -3.75
C VAL A 547 12.97 -3.07 -2.47
N ILE A 548 12.22 -2.32 -1.65
CA ILE A 548 12.70 -1.87 -0.33
C ILE A 548 13.02 -3.09 0.55
N ASN A 549 12.19 -4.13 0.54
CA ASN A 549 12.46 -5.36 1.29
C ASN A 549 13.74 -6.04 0.82
N ILE A 550 13.97 -6.12 -0.48
CA ILE A 550 15.24 -6.64 -1.01
C ILE A 550 16.43 -5.79 -0.57
N ASN A 551 16.30 -4.47 -0.58
CA ASN A 551 17.35 -3.59 -0.06
C ASN A 551 17.58 -3.85 1.45
N VAL A 552 16.52 -3.93 2.27
CA VAL A 552 16.64 -4.22 3.70
C VAL A 552 17.35 -5.56 3.92
N SER A 553 16.88 -6.63 3.27
CA SER A 553 17.45 -7.95 3.43
C SER A 553 18.89 -8.04 2.92
N SER A 554 19.23 -7.41 1.79
CA SER A 554 20.61 -7.42 1.26
C SER A 554 21.60 -6.70 2.15
N GLY A 555 21.20 -5.57 2.73
CA GLY A 555 22.06 -4.80 3.63
C GLY A 555 22.19 -5.41 5.02
N VAL A 556 21.08 -5.92 5.57
CA VAL A 556 21.04 -6.41 6.96
C VAL A 556 21.65 -7.80 7.11
N TYR A 557 21.41 -8.71 6.16
CA TYR A 557 21.92 -10.08 6.25
C TYR A 557 23.38 -10.23 5.79
N LEU A 558 24.02 -9.16 5.33
CA LEU A 558 25.42 -9.17 4.95
C LEU A 558 26.31 -9.44 6.18
N GLY A 559 27.13 -10.49 6.10
CA GLY A 559 28.01 -11.05 7.15
C GLY A 559 29.39 -10.44 7.19
#